data_AF-A0A0E0DH13-F1
#
_entry.id   AF-A0A0E0DH13-F1
#
_cell.length_a   1.000
_cell.length_b   1.000
_cell.length_c   1.000
_cell.angle_alpha   90.00
_cell.angle_beta   90.00
_cell.angle_gamma   90.00
#
_symmetry.space_group_name_H-M   'P 1'
#
loop_
_entity.id
_entity.type
_entity.pdbx_description
1 polymer ?
#
loop_
_entity_poly.entity_id
_entity_poly.type
_entity_poly.pdbx_seq_one_letter_code
_entity_poly.pdbx_strand_id
1 'polypeptide(L)'
;MATILLLLLGLLVGLLLLRAHGVTGSPAPTPPPLPVLPVPSYAQLRWQLSEMALFIHFGPNTFTDSEWGSGRADPAVFAPSALDAGQWARAAAAGGFGRVVLTAKHHDGFCLWPSALTNYSVAASPWKGGAGDVVGELAAAARAEGIGLGLYLSPWDRHEPVYGDTVAYNEHYLGQMTELLTRYGDVEEVWLDGAKGEGKDMDYMFDAWFALIHQLQQRVVIFSDAGPDTRWVGDEAGVAGYTCWSPFNKSTVTIGHIIPEYSRCGDPFGQDWVPAECDVSIRPGWFWHASEKPKNATTLLDIYYKSVGRNCLLILNVPPNSSGLISTEDMQVLQEFTEILQTIFSQNFAANATVAASTVRGGLGNQQFAPSNVLQESIYSYWAPEEGESSWEMLFDLGQSASFNVIQLQEPIQMGQRVIKFRVEILVDELWQTIVEGTTIGYKRLLQFPVVEGQFLKLSIDGARADPLISFFGVFMDSFSVTYSLENHEKPSVVNSSEFFINWIQEAKGIQQ
;
A
#
# COMPACT_ATOMS: atom_id res chain seq x y z
N MET A 1 12.00 44.35 29.44
CA MET A 1 10.56 44.22 29.16
C MET A 1 10.18 42.75 29.00
N ALA A 2 10.43 41.93 30.03
CA ALA A 2 10.20 40.48 29.99
C ALA A 2 9.44 39.99 31.23
N THR A 3 8.83 40.92 31.98
CA THR A 3 8.23 40.64 33.30
C THR A 3 6.77 41.11 33.41
N ILE A 4 6.20 41.61 32.31
CA ILE A 4 4.82 42.12 32.25
C ILE A 4 3.88 41.16 31.50
N LEU A 5 4.41 40.22 30.69
CA LEU A 5 3.59 39.24 29.97
C LEU A 5 3.18 38.02 30.82
N LEU A 6 3.94 37.70 31.88
CA LEU A 6 3.66 36.58 32.80
C LEU A 6 2.59 36.89 33.86
N LEU A 7 2.17 38.15 34.01
CA LEU A 7 1.17 38.58 34.99
C LEU A 7 -0.25 38.72 34.41
N LEU A 8 -0.41 38.64 33.08
CA LEU A 8 -1.72 38.69 32.42
C LEU A 8 -2.37 37.31 32.25
N LEU A 9 -1.65 36.21 32.45
CA LEU A 9 -2.23 34.85 32.52
C LEU A 9 -2.83 34.51 33.89
N GLY A 10 -2.43 35.21 34.95
CA GLY A 10 -2.81 34.89 36.34
C GLY A 10 -4.09 35.55 36.85
N LEU A 11 -4.66 36.52 36.14
CA LEU A 11 -5.78 37.34 36.63
C LEU A 11 -7.11 37.10 35.90
N LEU A 12 -7.17 36.13 34.97
CA LEU A 12 -8.43 35.61 34.42
C LEU A 12 -8.93 34.35 35.15
N VAL A 13 -8.19 33.84 36.13
CA VAL A 13 -8.47 32.59 36.86
C VAL A 13 -9.29 32.83 38.15
N GLY A 14 -9.58 34.09 38.51
CA GLY A 14 -10.16 34.45 39.82
C GLY A 14 -11.64 34.85 39.86
N LEU A 15 -12.38 34.86 38.76
CA LEU A 15 -13.73 35.44 38.71
C LEU A 15 -14.70 34.62 37.85
N LEU A 16 -14.93 33.36 38.22
CA LEU A 16 -16.09 32.56 37.75
C LEU A 16 -16.35 31.39 38.73
N LEU A 17 -16.42 31.69 40.03
CA LEU A 17 -17.00 30.80 41.03
C LEU A 17 -18.20 31.52 41.65
N LEU A 18 -19.37 31.40 41.01
CA LEU A 18 -20.69 31.23 41.63
C LEU A 18 -21.78 31.28 40.54
N ARG A 19 -22.75 30.36 40.64
CA ARG A 19 -23.92 30.07 39.77
C ARG A 19 -23.59 29.07 38.66
N ALA A 20 -24.20 27.88 38.55
CA ALA A 20 -25.40 27.35 39.17
C ALA A 20 -25.26 25.82 39.31
N HIS A 21 -25.80 25.26 40.39
CA HIS A 21 -26.10 23.83 40.48
C HIS A 21 -27.33 23.56 39.61
N GLY A 22 -27.16 23.64 38.30
CA GLY A 22 -28.03 22.93 37.37
C GLY A 22 -27.55 21.48 37.34
N VAL A 23 -28.46 20.53 37.43
CA VAL A 23 -28.17 19.12 37.18
C VAL A 23 -27.63 19.03 35.75
N THR A 24 -26.30 19.04 35.59
CA THR A 24 -25.66 18.75 34.32
C THR A 24 -25.75 17.24 34.15
N GLY A 25 -26.82 16.76 33.52
CA GLY A 25 -26.73 15.46 32.86
C GLY A 25 -25.48 15.50 32.00
N SER A 26 -24.58 14.53 32.16
CA SER A 26 -23.43 14.41 31.28
C SER A 26 -23.92 14.53 29.85
N PRO A 27 -23.39 15.45 29.03
CA PRO A 27 -23.80 15.56 27.64
C PRO A 27 -23.70 14.17 27.01
N ALA A 28 -24.71 13.79 26.21
CA ALA A 28 -24.69 12.51 25.53
C ALA A 28 -23.38 12.36 24.75
N PRO A 29 -22.76 11.17 24.71
CA PRO A 29 -21.50 10.97 24.00
C PRO A 29 -21.63 11.43 22.55
N THR A 30 -20.68 12.22 22.07
CA THR A 30 -20.66 12.67 20.67
C THR A 30 -20.34 11.48 19.77
N PRO A 31 -21.20 11.13 18.80
CA PRO A 31 -20.95 10.00 17.91
C PRO A 31 -19.80 10.30 16.93
N PRO A 32 -19.15 9.27 16.38
CA PRO A 32 -18.14 9.46 15.33
C PRO A 32 -18.72 10.06 14.05
N PRO A 33 -17.88 10.71 13.22
CA PRO A 33 -18.28 11.14 11.89
C PRO A 33 -18.80 9.97 11.06
N LEU A 34 -19.70 10.24 10.11
CA LEU A 34 -20.10 9.23 9.13
C LEU A 34 -18.91 8.84 8.25
N PRO A 35 -18.77 7.56 7.87
CA PRO A 35 -17.80 7.16 6.85
C PRO A 35 -18.06 7.85 5.51
N VAL A 36 -16.99 8.14 4.76
CA VAL A 36 -17.08 8.63 3.38
C VAL A 36 -16.97 7.42 2.45
N LEU A 37 -18.02 7.15 1.69
CA LEU A 37 -18.02 6.02 0.75
C LEU A 37 -17.16 6.31 -0.51
N PRO A 38 -16.63 5.25 -1.15
CA PRO A 38 -16.61 3.86 -0.69
C PRO A 38 -15.63 3.64 0.48
N VAL A 39 -15.78 2.53 1.20
CA VAL A 39 -14.88 2.10 2.29
C VAL A 39 -14.34 0.69 2.00
N PRO A 40 -13.15 0.31 2.50
CA PRO A 40 -12.61 -1.03 2.28
C PRO A 40 -13.52 -2.10 2.87
N SER A 41 -13.61 -3.24 2.19
CA SER A 41 -14.07 -4.48 2.79
C SER A 41 -13.11 -4.93 3.91
N TYR A 42 -13.54 -5.89 4.73
CA TYR A 42 -12.67 -6.46 5.76
C TYR A 42 -11.37 -7.04 5.16
N ALA A 43 -11.48 -7.75 4.03
CA ALA A 43 -10.33 -8.35 3.35
C ALA A 43 -9.36 -7.27 2.83
N GLN A 44 -9.89 -6.24 2.14
CA GLN A 44 -9.09 -5.10 1.66
C GLN A 44 -8.40 -4.33 2.79
N LEU A 45 -9.09 -4.15 3.91
CA LEU A 45 -8.51 -3.50 5.08
C LEU A 45 -7.33 -4.31 5.63
N ARG A 46 -7.51 -5.63 5.84
CA ARG A 46 -6.44 -6.53 6.29
C ARG A 46 -5.27 -6.57 5.32
N TRP A 47 -5.56 -6.59 4.02
CA TRP A 47 -4.58 -6.55 2.94
C TRP A 47 -3.75 -5.27 2.98
N GLN A 48 -4.38 -4.10 3.16
CA GLN A 48 -3.65 -2.83 3.20
C GLN A 48 -2.82 -2.69 4.49
N LEU A 49 -3.35 -3.18 5.63
CA LEU A 49 -2.67 -3.14 6.92
C LEU A 49 -1.34 -3.92 6.94
N SER A 50 -1.14 -4.88 6.03
CA SER A 50 0.11 -5.64 5.98
C SER A 50 1.23 -4.94 5.22
N GLU A 51 0.91 -3.92 4.42
CA GLU A 51 1.84 -3.04 3.67
C GLU A 51 2.69 -3.70 2.58
N MET A 52 3.17 -4.91 2.82
CA MET A 52 4.05 -5.63 1.92
C MET A 52 3.64 -7.10 1.78
N ALA A 53 3.86 -7.64 0.59
CA ALA A 53 3.76 -9.07 0.27
C ALA A 53 5.02 -9.53 -0.47
N LEU A 54 5.40 -10.80 -0.30
CA LEU A 54 6.51 -11.41 -1.05
C LEU A 54 5.95 -12.23 -2.21
N PHE A 55 6.37 -11.95 -3.45
CA PHE A 55 5.99 -12.75 -4.62
C PHE A 55 7.08 -13.76 -4.95
N ILE A 56 6.70 -14.99 -5.28
CA ILE A 56 7.59 -16.08 -5.66
C ILE A 56 7.23 -16.54 -7.07
N HIS A 57 8.03 -16.12 -8.05
CA HIS A 57 8.05 -16.73 -9.38
C HIS A 57 9.02 -17.90 -9.39
N PHE A 58 8.47 -19.11 -9.53
CA PHE A 58 9.25 -20.35 -9.56
C PHE A 58 8.55 -21.38 -10.45
N GLY A 59 9.31 -22.18 -11.20
CA GLY A 59 8.74 -23.14 -12.14
C GLY A 59 9.75 -23.56 -13.22
N PRO A 60 9.31 -24.23 -14.29
CA PRO A 60 10.20 -24.66 -15.39
C PRO A 60 11.07 -23.53 -15.94
N ASN A 61 10.54 -22.32 -15.97
CA ASN A 61 11.20 -21.09 -16.41
C ASN A 61 12.50 -20.78 -15.66
N THR A 62 12.58 -21.12 -14.36
CA THR A 62 13.81 -21.06 -13.56
C THR A 62 14.91 -22.00 -14.08
N PHE A 63 14.52 -23.15 -14.66
CA PHE A 63 15.44 -24.18 -15.16
C PHE A 63 15.78 -23.98 -16.63
N THR A 64 14.91 -23.33 -17.39
CA THR A 64 15.11 -23.03 -18.81
C THR A 64 15.68 -21.64 -19.07
N ASP A 65 15.99 -20.87 -18.02
CA ASP A 65 16.55 -19.52 -18.10
C ASP A 65 15.68 -18.59 -18.97
N SER A 66 14.37 -18.59 -18.72
CA SER A 66 13.39 -17.84 -19.50
C SER A 66 12.36 -17.13 -18.63
N GLU A 67 12.01 -15.89 -18.94
CA GLU A 67 10.89 -15.20 -18.29
C GLU A 67 9.55 -15.83 -18.66
N TRP A 68 9.33 -16.10 -19.96
CA TRP A 68 8.08 -16.64 -20.49
C TRP A 68 8.29 -17.99 -21.19
N GLY A 69 8.00 -19.08 -20.49
CA GLY A 69 8.11 -20.44 -21.02
C GLY A 69 7.14 -20.75 -22.15
N SER A 70 7.56 -21.63 -23.07
CA SER A 70 6.80 -21.95 -24.30
C SER A 70 5.53 -22.79 -24.11
N GLY A 71 5.33 -23.35 -22.92
CA GLY A 71 4.33 -24.38 -22.63
C GLY A 71 4.65 -25.78 -23.15
N ARG A 72 5.88 -25.99 -23.65
CA ARG A 72 6.34 -27.28 -24.22
C ARG A 72 7.60 -27.83 -23.56
N ALA A 73 8.07 -27.20 -22.48
CA ALA A 73 9.22 -27.71 -21.74
C ALA A 73 8.88 -29.10 -21.19
N ASP A 74 9.80 -30.06 -21.28
CA ASP A 74 9.61 -31.38 -20.70
C ASP A 74 9.46 -31.23 -19.17
N PRO A 75 8.42 -31.78 -18.52
CA PRO A 75 8.29 -31.76 -17.06
C PRO A 75 9.53 -32.22 -16.30
N ALA A 76 10.39 -33.04 -16.93
CA ALA A 76 11.65 -33.49 -16.38
C ALA A 76 12.66 -32.35 -16.08
N VAL A 77 12.52 -31.17 -16.70
CA VAL A 77 13.38 -30.01 -16.40
C VAL A 77 13.12 -29.47 -15.00
N PHE A 78 11.91 -29.64 -14.47
CA PHE A 78 11.57 -29.21 -13.11
C PHE A 78 12.12 -30.22 -12.10
N ALA A 79 13.32 -29.96 -11.61
CA ALA A 79 14.04 -30.87 -10.72
C ALA A 79 14.87 -30.12 -9.67
N PRO A 80 14.25 -29.30 -8.79
CA PRO A 80 15.01 -28.61 -7.75
C PRO A 80 15.63 -29.60 -6.77
N SER A 81 16.91 -29.41 -6.49
CA SER A 81 17.70 -30.33 -5.66
C SER A 81 17.55 -30.10 -4.16
N ALA A 82 17.15 -28.90 -3.74
CA ALA A 82 17.15 -28.46 -2.35
C ALA A 82 15.97 -27.54 -2.01
N LEU A 83 14.84 -27.67 -2.73
CA LEU A 83 13.66 -26.83 -2.50
C LEU A 83 13.26 -26.80 -1.02
N ASP A 84 13.18 -25.59 -0.46
CA ASP A 84 12.71 -25.32 0.89
C ASP A 84 11.75 -24.12 0.88
N ALA A 85 10.44 -24.40 0.70
CA ALA A 85 9.41 -23.37 0.79
C ALA A 85 9.33 -22.73 2.20
N GLY A 86 9.83 -23.43 3.23
CA GLY A 86 10.02 -22.89 4.56
C GLY A 86 11.05 -21.77 4.60
N GLN A 87 12.12 -21.82 3.80
CA GLN A 87 13.09 -20.73 3.68
C GLN A 87 12.40 -19.48 3.14
N TRP A 88 11.50 -19.63 2.16
CA TRP A 88 10.79 -18.52 1.55
C TRP A 88 9.83 -17.87 2.56
N ALA A 89 9.04 -18.68 3.28
CA ALA A 89 8.13 -18.18 4.32
C ALA A 89 8.89 -17.49 5.48
N ARG A 90 10.02 -18.06 5.92
CA ARG A 90 10.87 -17.44 6.95
C ARG A 90 11.44 -16.10 6.48
N ALA A 91 11.87 -16.01 5.22
CA ALA A 91 12.37 -14.77 4.64
C ALA A 91 11.27 -13.69 4.59
N ALA A 92 10.05 -14.06 4.18
CA ALA A 92 8.89 -13.17 4.20
C ALA A 92 8.57 -12.68 5.62
N ALA A 93 8.44 -13.59 6.59
CA ALA A 93 8.12 -13.23 7.97
C ALA A 93 9.20 -12.34 8.62
N ALA A 94 10.49 -12.69 8.43
CA ALA A 94 11.60 -11.90 8.95
C ALA A 94 11.69 -10.50 8.32
N GLY A 95 11.29 -10.37 7.05
CA GLY A 95 11.25 -9.09 6.33
C GLY A 95 10.01 -8.23 6.60
N GLY A 96 9.09 -8.69 7.45
CA GLY A 96 7.85 -7.97 7.75
C GLY A 96 6.80 -8.03 6.63
N PHE A 97 6.94 -8.97 5.68
CA PHE A 97 5.92 -9.22 4.66
C PHE A 97 4.76 -9.98 5.30
N GLY A 98 3.54 -9.44 5.24
CA GLY A 98 2.39 -10.07 5.89
C GLY A 98 1.88 -11.31 5.18
N ARG A 99 2.35 -11.58 3.96
CA ARG A 99 1.97 -12.75 3.16
C ARG A 99 2.99 -13.09 2.09
N VAL A 100 2.91 -14.32 1.58
CA VAL A 100 3.70 -14.84 0.46
C VAL A 100 2.77 -15.34 -0.65
N VAL A 101 2.99 -14.85 -1.87
CA VAL A 101 2.20 -15.18 -3.07
C VAL A 101 3.06 -16.05 -3.98
N LEU A 102 2.55 -17.20 -4.42
CA LEU A 102 3.27 -18.13 -5.31
C LEU A 102 2.62 -18.19 -6.68
N THR A 103 3.44 -18.19 -7.73
CA THR A 103 3.00 -18.61 -9.08
C THR A 103 2.69 -20.10 -9.12
N ALA A 104 1.49 -20.49 -8.67
CA ALA A 104 1.03 -21.87 -8.70
C ALA A 104 1.01 -22.42 -10.14
N LYS A 105 0.69 -21.56 -11.11
CA LYS A 105 0.84 -21.79 -12.55
C LYS A 105 1.21 -20.49 -13.24
N HIS A 106 2.30 -20.45 -14.00
CA HIS A 106 2.67 -19.33 -14.87
C HIS A 106 2.13 -19.51 -16.30
N HIS A 107 2.39 -18.57 -17.21
CA HIS A 107 1.90 -18.61 -18.61
C HIS A 107 2.24 -19.90 -19.37
N ASP A 108 3.34 -20.56 -19.01
CA ASP A 108 3.72 -21.84 -19.61
C ASP A 108 2.74 -22.97 -19.28
N GLY A 109 1.85 -22.81 -18.29
CA GLY A 109 0.81 -23.78 -17.95
C GLY A 109 1.24 -24.90 -17.00
N PHE A 110 2.51 -24.96 -16.58
CA PHE A 110 2.98 -25.99 -15.66
C PHE A 110 2.46 -25.74 -14.24
N CYS A 111 1.72 -26.71 -13.69
CA CYS A 111 1.14 -26.59 -12.35
C CYS A 111 2.11 -27.07 -11.26
N LEU A 112 2.36 -26.21 -10.27
CA LEU A 112 3.24 -26.49 -9.12
C LEU A 112 2.61 -27.36 -8.02
N TRP A 113 1.40 -27.85 -8.26
CA TRP A 113 0.69 -28.82 -7.43
C TRP A 113 0.22 -30.00 -8.29
N PRO A 114 -0.04 -31.19 -7.71
CA PRO A 114 -0.52 -32.35 -8.45
C PRO A 114 -2.00 -32.19 -8.86
N SER A 115 -2.27 -31.29 -9.81
CA SER A 115 -3.62 -31.04 -10.33
C SER A 115 -4.22 -32.31 -10.94
N ALA A 116 -5.50 -32.57 -10.69
CA ALA A 116 -6.22 -33.68 -11.32
C ALA A 116 -6.68 -33.36 -12.76
N LEU A 117 -6.54 -32.09 -13.18
CA LEU A 117 -7.11 -31.57 -14.44
C LEU A 117 -6.09 -31.46 -15.57
N THR A 118 -4.80 -31.67 -15.29
CA THR A 118 -3.74 -31.67 -16.30
C THR A 118 -2.62 -32.64 -15.94
N ASN A 119 -1.98 -33.23 -16.94
CA ASN A 119 -0.76 -34.01 -16.77
C ASN A 119 0.51 -33.14 -16.79
N TYR A 120 0.38 -31.84 -17.02
CA TYR A 120 1.48 -30.88 -17.04
C TYR A 120 1.65 -30.22 -15.68
N SER A 121 2.14 -31.01 -14.73
CA SER A 121 2.32 -30.60 -13.34
C SER A 121 3.53 -31.26 -12.71
N VAL A 122 3.83 -30.89 -11.46
CA VAL A 122 4.86 -31.54 -10.63
C VAL A 122 4.72 -33.05 -10.55
N ALA A 123 3.52 -33.60 -10.74
CA ALA A 123 3.29 -35.04 -10.76
C ALA A 123 3.97 -35.77 -11.94
N ALA A 124 4.23 -35.05 -13.04
CA ALA A 124 4.97 -35.56 -14.20
C ALA A 124 6.49 -35.29 -14.13
N SER A 125 6.96 -34.58 -13.09
CA SER A 125 8.37 -34.26 -12.90
C SER A 125 9.09 -35.32 -12.03
N PRO A 126 10.42 -35.45 -12.12
CA PRO A 126 11.19 -36.34 -11.24
C PRO A 126 11.31 -35.82 -9.81
N TRP A 127 10.95 -34.56 -9.55
CA TRP A 127 11.05 -33.95 -8.23
C TRP A 127 10.18 -34.72 -7.23
N LYS A 128 10.82 -35.13 -6.11
CA LYS A 128 10.23 -36.02 -5.09
C LYS A 128 9.56 -37.28 -5.68
N GLY A 129 10.09 -37.79 -6.80
CA GLY A 129 9.55 -38.97 -7.49
C GLY A 129 8.14 -38.76 -8.04
N GLY A 130 7.76 -37.53 -8.39
CA GLY A 130 6.42 -37.17 -8.87
C GLY A 130 5.37 -37.02 -7.78
N ALA A 131 5.76 -37.08 -6.50
CA ALA A 131 4.85 -36.89 -5.36
C ALA A 131 4.98 -35.51 -4.70
N GLY A 132 5.71 -34.59 -5.32
CA GLY A 132 5.91 -33.25 -4.79
C GLY A 132 4.69 -32.35 -4.94
N ASP A 133 4.60 -31.34 -4.07
CA ASP A 133 3.53 -30.34 -4.06
C ASP A 133 4.08 -29.03 -3.47
N VAL A 134 4.50 -28.10 -4.34
CA VAL A 134 5.12 -26.83 -3.89
C VAL A 134 4.08 -25.94 -3.20
N VAL A 135 2.84 -25.94 -3.70
CA VAL A 135 1.74 -25.17 -3.12
C VAL A 135 1.45 -25.67 -1.71
N GLY A 136 1.37 -26.99 -1.52
CA GLY A 136 1.19 -27.61 -0.21
C GLY A 136 2.34 -27.31 0.77
N GLU A 137 3.59 -27.35 0.32
CA GLU A 137 4.75 -27.03 1.15
C GLU A 137 4.76 -25.56 1.58
N LEU A 138 4.46 -24.63 0.67
CA LEU A 138 4.39 -23.21 1.00
C LEU A 138 3.19 -22.89 1.90
N ALA A 139 2.02 -23.49 1.67
CA ALA A 139 0.84 -23.29 2.51
C ALA A 139 1.09 -23.73 3.96
N ALA A 140 1.79 -24.86 4.15
CA ALA A 140 2.19 -25.32 5.48
C ALA A 140 3.20 -24.37 6.13
N ALA A 141 4.18 -23.89 5.36
CA ALA A 141 5.21 -22.97 5.84
C ALA A 141 4.64 -21.59 6.22
N ALA A 142 3.80 -20.99 5.38
CA ALA A 142 3.15 -19.71 5.65
C ALA A 142 2.34 -19.77 6.96
N ARG A 143 1.57 -20.85 7.16
CA ARG A 143 0.84 -21.10 8.41
C ARG A 143 1.77 -21.22 9.62
N ALA A 144 2.91 -21.90 9.48
CA ALA A 144 3.87 -22.07 10.57
C ALA A 144 4.54 -20.75 11.00
N GLU A 145 4.80 -19.87 10.03
CA GLU A 145 5.38 -18.54 10.28
C GLU A 145 4.33 -17.46 10.63
N GLY A 146 3.03 -17.79 10.53
CA GLY A 146 1.94 -16.88 10.87
C GLY A 146 1.69 -15.78 9.84
N ILE A 147 2.06 -16.01 8.57
CA ILE A 147 1.84 -15.09 7.45
C ILE A 147 0.77 -15.64 6.50
N GLY A 148 0.13 -14.75 5.73
CA GLY A 148 -0.90 -15.12 4.75
C GLY A 148 -0.33 -15.91 3.55
N LEU A 149 -1.17 -16.75 2.95
CA LEU A 149 -0.88 -17.43 1.69
C LEU A 149 -1.62 -16.73 0.55
N GLY A 150 -0.89 -16.41 -0.52
CA GLY A 150 -1.45 -15.95 -1.79
C GLY A 150 -1.10 -16.89 -2.94
N LEU A 151 -1.93 -16.91 -3.98
CA LEU A 151 -1.75 -17.77 -5.14
C LEU A 151 -1.98 -16.99 -6.44
N TYR A 152 -1.01 -17.07 -7.33
CA TYR A 152 -1.13 -16.64 -8.71
C TYR A 152 -1.47 -17.84 -9.59
N LEU A 153 -2.53 -17.71 -10.38
CA LEU A 153 -2.92 -18.69 -11.38
C LEU A 153 -3.10 -17.99 -12.72
N SER A 154 -2.12 -18.15 -13.62
CA SER A 154 -2.15 -17.43 -14.90
C SER A 154 -3.43 -17.71 -15.70
N PRO A 155 -4.17 -16.66 -16.11
CA PRO A 155 -5.27 -16.80 -17.05
C PRO A 155 -4.81 -17.22 -18.44
N TRP A 156 -3.66 -16.69 -18.89
CA TRP A 156 -3.06 -17.14 -20.15
C TRP A 156 -2.36 -18.48 -19.96
N ASP A 157 -2.71 -19.46 -20.81
CA ASP A 157 -2.10 -20.79 -20.78
C ASP A 157 -1.57 -21.20 -22.15
N ARG A 158 -0.26 -21.47 -22.20
CA ARG A 158 0.44 -21.88 -23.43
C ARG A 158 0.50 -23.40 -23.60
N HIS A 159 0.04 -24.16 -22.61
CA HIS A 159 0.04 -25.63 -22.64
C HIS A 159 -1.36 -26.20 -22.88
N GLU A 160 -2.36 -25.72 -22.15
CA GLU A 160 -3.68 -26.34 -22.08
C GLU A 160 -4.36 -26.40 -23.47
N PRO A 161 -4.66 -27.59 -24.01
CA PRO A 161 -5.24 -27.74 -25.34
C PRO A 161 -6.54 -26.97 -25.56
N VAL A 162 -7.38 -26.85 -24.52
CA VAL A 162 -8.66 -26.12 -24.62
C VAL A 162 -8.51 -24.61 -24.49
N TYR A 163 -7.31 -24.07 -24.21
CA TYR A 163 -7.12 -22.61 -24.24
C TYR A 163 -7.46 -22.07 -25.64
N GLY A 164 -8.34 -21.07 -25.71
CA GLY A 164 -8.98 -20.55 -26.94
C GLY A 164 -10.38 -21.12 -27.24
N ASP A 165 -10.82 -22.15 -26.51
CA ASP A 165 -12.24 -22.48 -26.36
C ASP A 165 -12.74 -21.81 -25.08
N THR A 166 -13.49 -20.72 -25.25
CA THR A 166 -13.95 -19.88 -24.15
C THR A 166 -14.64 -20.70 -23.06
N VAL A 167 -15.62 -21.55 -23.38
CA VAL A 167 -16.38 -22.25 -22.32
C VAL A 167 -15.50 -23.31 -21.66
N ALA A 168 -14.85 -24.16 -22.47
CA ALA A 168 -14.08 -25.28 -21.94
C ALA A 168 -12.89 -24.83 -21.09
N TYR A 169 -12.19 -23.76 -21.49
CA TYR A 169 -11.06 -23.25 -20.70
C TYR A 169 -11.52 -22.56 -19.41
N ASN A 170 -12.63 -21.82 -19.43
CA ASN A 170 -13.18 -21.25 -18.19
C ASN A 170 -13.62 -22.35 -17.20
N GLU A 171 -14.21 -23.46 -17.67
CA GLU A 171 -14.50 -24.63 -16.83
C GLU A 171 -13.22 -25.26 -16.25
N HIS A 172 -12.19 -25.45 -17.07
CA HIS A 172 -10.89 -25.94 -16.62
C HIS A 172 -10.27 -25.03 -15.56
N TYR A 173 -10.26 -23.72 -15.80
CA TYR A 173 -9.69 -22.71 -14.92
C TYR A 173 -10.41 -22.69 -13.56
N LEU A 174 -11.74 -22.65 -13.55
CA LEU A 174 -12.55 -22.72 -12.32
C LEU A 174 -12.33 -24.04 -11.56
N GLY A 175 -12.14 -25.14 -12.30
CA GLY A 175 -11.75 -26.43 -11.73
C GLY A 175 -10.43 -26.32 -10.95
N GLN A 176 -9.37 -25.80 -11.59
CA GLN A 176 -8.06 -25.60 -10.96
C GLN A 176 -8.12 -24.64 -9.76
N MET A 177 -8.86 -23.54 -9.90
CA MET A 177 -9.08 -22.60 -8.80
C MET A 177 -9.80 -23.28 -7.62
N THR A 178 -10.77 -24.15 -7.89
CA THR A 178 -11.43 -24.95 -6.84
C THR A 178 -10.43 -25.87 -6.13
N GLU A 179 -9.50 -26.51 -6.85
CA GLU A 179 -8.45 -27.32 -6.22
C GLU A 179 -7.60 -26.48 -5.26
N LEU A 180 -7.13 -25.32 -5.72
CA LEU A 180 -6.27 -24.42 -4.96
C LEU A 180 -6.98 -23.87 -3.71
N LEU A 181 -8.22 -23.41 -3.86
CA LEU A 181 -8.95 -22.73 -2.79
C LEU A 181 -9.65 -23.68 -1.80
N THR A 182 -9.60 -25.00 -2.00
CA THR A 182 -10.23 -25.98 -1.09
C THR A 182 -9.26 -26.96 -0.45
N ARG A 183 -8.02 -27.09 -0.95
CA ARG A 183 -7.05 -28.08 -0.47
C ARG A 183 -5.96 -27.52 0.45
N TYR A 184 -5.65 -26.22 0.37
CA TYR A 184 -4.46 -25.64 1.01
C TYR A 184 -4.75 -24.78 2.25
N GLY A 185 -6.02 -24.68 2.65
CA GLY A 185 -6.47 -23.90 3.81
C GLY A 185 -6.92 -22.50 3.40
N ASP A 186 -6.74 -21.53 4.29
CA ASP A 186 -7.13 -20.14 4.03
C ASP A 186 -6.16 -19.49 3.04
N VAL A 187 -6.70 -18.95 1.95
CA VAL A 187 -5.97 -18.18 0.94
C VAL A 187 -6.39 -16.73 1.08
N GLU A 188 -5.44 -15.83 1.32
CA GLU A 188 -5.68 -14.41 1.58
C GLU A 188 -5.60 -13.55 0.31
N GLU A 189 -4.93 -14.04 -0.73
CA GLU A 189 -4.79 -13.32 -2.01
C GLU A 189 -4.83 -14.26 -3.21
N VAL A 190 -5.58 -13.88 -4.25
CA VAL A 190 -5.54 -14.52 -5.57
C VAL A 190 -5.14 -13.48 -6.60
N TRP A 191 -4.07 -13.75 -7.34
CA TRP A 191 -3.48 -12.82 -8.28
C TRP A 191 -3.75 -13.26 -9.73
N LEU A 192 -4.46 -12.41 -10.48
CA LEU A 192 -4.97 -12.69 -11.82
C LEU A 192 -4.56 -11.56 -12.78
N ASP A 193 -3.59 -11.77 -13.67
CA ASP A 193 -3.34 -10.76 -14.72
C ASP A 193 -4.40 -10.77 -15.82
N GLY A 194 -4.37 -9.75 -16.67
CA GLY A 194 -5.10 -9.65 -17.91
C GLY A 194 -4.32 -10.06 -19.14
N ALA A 195 -3.17 -10.73 -19.00
CA ALA A 195 -2.36 -11.10 -20.14
C ALA A 195 -3.08 -12.10 -21.04
N LYS A 196 -2.91 -11.92 -22.35
CA LYS A 196 -3.39 -12.83 -23.39
C LYS A 196 -2.29 -13.01 -24.42
N GLY A 197 -1.94 -14.26 -24.71
CA GLY A 197 -0.96 -14.57 -25.74
C GLY A 197 -1.44 -14.29 -27.16
N GLU A 198 -0.49 -14.23 -28.08
CA GLU A 198 -0.78 -14.11 -29.51
C GLU A 198 -1.42 -15.40 -30.07
N GLY A 199 -2.39 -15.24 -30.97
CA GLY A 199 -2.81 -16.31 -31.89
C GLY A 199 -3.99 -17.18 -31.47
N LYS A 200 -4.61 -16.95 -30.30
CA LYS A 200 -5.90 -17.55 -29.96
C LYS A 200 -6.85 -16.51 -29.37
N ASP A 201 -8.08 -16.47 -29.87
CA ASP A 201 -9.14 -15.63 -29.31
C ASP A 201 -9.65 -16.31 -28.04
N MET A 202 -9.58 -15.61 -26.91
CA MET A 202 -9.89 -16.15 -25.59
C MET A 202 -10.63 -15.09 -24.78
N ASP A 203 -11.81 -15.44 -24.27
CA ASP A 203 -12.62 -14.58 -23.41
C ASP A 203 -12.69 -15.13 -21.98
N TYR A 204 -12.16 -14.37 -21.02
CA TYR A 204 -12.12 -14.78 -19.62
C TYR A 204 -13.42 -14.36 -18.94
N MET A 205 -14.14 -15.31 -18.35
CA MET A 205 -15.37 -15.05 -17.60
C MET A 205 -15.04 -14.58 -16.17
N PHE A 206 -14.32 -13.46 -16.07
CA PHE A 206 -13.82 -12.92 -14.80
C PHE A 206 -14.90 -12.77 -13.73
N ASP A 207 -16.12 -12.33 -14.09
CA ASP A 207 -17.24 -12.23 -13.14
C ASP A 207 -17.58 -13.59 -12.49
N ALA A 208 -17.55 -14.67 -13.27
CA ALA A 208 -17.78 -16.03 -12.75
C ALA A 208 -16.60 -16.50 -11.89
N TRP A 209 -15.37 -16.13 -12.26
CA TRP A 209 -14.15 -16.46 -11.50
C TRP A 209 -14.18 -15.77 -10.14
N PHE A 210 -14.44 -14.47 -10.11
CA PHE A 210 -14.53 -13.68 -8.89
C PHE A 210 -15.62 -14.21 -7.97
N ALA A 211 -16.81 -14.50 -8.52
CA ALA A 211 -17.91 -15.07 -7.74
C ALA A 211 -17.56 -16.40 -7.09
N LEU A 212 -16.89 -17.32 -7.82
CA LEU A 212 -16.45 -18.60 -7.25
C LEU A 212 -15.36 -18.40 -6.20
N ILE A 213 -14.36 -17.56 -6.47
CA ILE A 213 -13.24 -17.31 -5.54
C ILE A 213 -13.77 -16.77 -4.20
N HIS A 214 -14.61 -15.74 -4.22
CA HIS A 214 -15.24 -15.20 -3.00
C HIS A 214 -16.20 -16.19 -2.33
N GLN A 215 -16.86 -17.06 -3.09
CA GLN A 215 -17.70 -18.13 -2.51
C GLN A 215 -16.86 -19.15 -1.73
N LEU A 216 -15.71 -19.54 -2.26
CA LEU A 216 -14.83 -20.54 -1.63
C LEU A 216 -14.00 -19.95 -0.49
N GLN A 217 -13.60 -18.68 -0.59
CA GLN A 217 -12.72 -18.00 0.36
C GLN A 217 -13.25 -16.59 0.68
N GLN A 218 -13.91 -16.42 1.84
CA GLN A 218 -14.59 -15.16 2.18
C GLN A 218 -13.65 -14.01 2.57
N ARG A 219 -12.38 -14.31 2.86
CA ARG A 219 -11.37 -13.33 3.30
C ARG A 219 -10.30 -13.04 2.24
N VAL A 220 -10.43 -13.63 1.05
CA VAL A 220 -9.49 -13.45 -0.04
C VAL A 220 -9.64 -12.06 -0.65
N VAL A 221 -8.52 -11.46 -1.03
CA VAL A 221 -8.47 -10.31 -1.94
C VAL A 221 -8.10 -10.82 -3.33
N ILE A 222 -8.85 -10.38 -4.33
CA ILE A 222 -8.55 -10.68 -5.73
C ILE A 222 -7.88 -9.47 -6.36
N PHE A 223 -6.61 -9.65 -6.72
CA PHE A 223 -5.90 -8.73 -7.59
C PHE A 223 -6.26 -9.02 -9.05
N SER A 224 -6.50 -7.95 -9.81
CA SER A 224 -6.28 -7.92 -11.25
C SER A 224 -5.86 -6.53 -11.72
N ASP A 225 -5.63 -6.35 -13.02
CA ASP A 225 -5.35 -5.05 -13.62
C ASP A 225 -6.37 -3.95 -13.23
N ALA A 226 -7.65 -4.31 -13.02
CA ALA A 226 -8.75 -3.37 -12.80
C ALA A 226 -9.64 -3.68 -11.58
N GLY A 227 -9.29 -4.67 -10.76
CA GLY A 227 -10.13 -5.17 -9.67
C GLY A 227 -10.62 -6.61 -9.85
N PRO A 228 -11.36 -7.17 -8.89
CA PRO A 228 -12.48 -6.47 -8.29
C PRO A 228 -12.14 -5.83 -6.94
N ASP A 229 -11.10 -6.32 -6.26
CA ASP A 229 -10.76 -5.92 -4.90
C ASP A 229 -9.50 -5.04 -4.86
N THR A 230 -8.46 -5.36 -5.61
CA THR A 230 -7.26 -4.54 -5.77
C THR A 230 -6.91 -4.39 -7.25
N ARG A 231 -6.23 -3.29 -7.58
CA ARG A 231 -5.85 -2.98 -8.95
C ARG A 231 -4.34 -2.97 -9.13
N TRP A 232 -3.90 -3.28 -10.34
CA TRP A 232 -2.54 -2.97 -10.77
C TRP A 232 -2.27 -1.47 -10.71
N VAL A 233 -1.11 -1.07 -10.19
CA VAL A 233 -0.75 0.35 -10.16
C VAL A 233 -0.54 0.92 -11.56
N GLY A 234 -0.17 0.10 -12.55
CA GLY A 234 0.04 0.53 -13.93
C GLY A 234 1.51 0.61 -14.37
N ASP A 235 2.43 0.10 -13.55
CA ASP A 235 3.83 -0.17 -13.87
C ASP A 235 4.38 -1.32 -13.01
N GLU A 236 5.43 -1.98 -13.50
CA GLU A 236 6.17 -3.04 -12.78
C GLU A 236 7.47 -2.50 -12.12
N ALA A 237 7.61 -1.18 -12.03
CA ALA A 237 8.72 -0.55 -11.30
C ALA A 237 8.38 -0.32 -9.82
N GLY A 238 7.15 -0.64 -9.42
CA GLY A 238 6.64 -0.49 -8.07
C GLY A 238 6.36 0.97 -7.68
N VAL A 239 5.96 1.83 -8.63
CA VAL A 239 5.87 3.28 -8.41
C VAL A 239 4.44 3.81 -8.55
N ALA A 240 3.80 4.09 -7.42
CA ALA A 240 2.51 4.77 -7.42
C ALA A 240 2.61 6.25 -7.83
N GLY A 241 1.48 6.78 -8.30
CA GLY A 241 1.29 8.22 -8.50
C GLY A 241 1.57 8.99 -7.21
N TYR A 242 2.06 10.23 -7.33
CA TYR A 242 2.27 11.09 -6.15
C TYR A 242 0.96 11.29 -5.38
N THR A 243 -0.16 11.38 -6.11
CA THR A 243 -1.52 11.26 -5.58
C THR A 243 -1.99 9.85 -5.84
N CYS A 244 -2.55 9.15 -4.84
CA CYS A 244 -3.11 7.82 -5.02
C CYS A 244 -4.39 7.62 -4.20
N TRP A 245 -5.51 7.60 -4.90
CA TRP A 245 -6.83 7.29 -4.36
C TRP A 245 -7.06 5.78 -4.35
N SER A 246 -7.57 5.26 -3.23
CA SER A 246 -8.15 3.92 -3.15
C SER A 246 -9.54 3.85 -3.80
N PRO A 247 -10.39 4.91 -3.71
CA PRO A 247 -11.57 5.02 -4.55
C PRO A 247 -11.22 4.96 -6.04
N PHE A 248 -12.04 4.24 -6.79
CA PHE A 248 -11.83 3.90 -8.20
C PHE A 248 -13.17 3.70 -8.91
N ASN A 249 -13.22 3.85 -10.23
CA ASN A 249 -14.37 3.48 -11.04
C ASN A 249 -14.01 2.28 -11.92
N LYS A 250 -14.42 1.08 -11.50
CA LYS A 250 -14.13 -0.15 -12.25
C LYS A 250 -14.77 -0.17 -13.63
N SER A 251 -15.83 0.61 -13.86
CA SER A 251 -16.51 0.69 -15.16
C SER A 251 -15.74 1.51 -16.20
N THR A 252 -14.67 2.21 -15.81
CA THR A 252 -13.85 3.05 -16.71
C THR A 252 -12.68 2.31 -17.33
N VAL A 253 -12.30 1.15 -16.78
CA VAL A 253 -11.18 0.33 -17.25
C VAL A 253 -11.63 -1.13 -17.43
N THR A 254 -10.83 -1.93 -18.12
CA THR A 254 -11.10 -3.36 -18.30
C THR A 254 -9.81 -4.14 -18.05
N ILE A 255 -9.94 -5.35 -17.52
CA ILE A 255 -8.79 -6.22 -17.25
C ILE A 255 -8.03 -6.49 -18.56
N GLY A 256 -6.71 -6.33 -18.55
CA GLY A 256 -5.84 -6.38 -19.73
C GLY A 256 -5.82 -5.10 -20.59
N HIS A 257 -6.68 -4.11 -20.29
CA HIS A 257 -6.76 -2.83 -21.00
C HIS A 257 -7.01 -1.67 -20.04
N ILE A 258 -5.97 -1.30 -19.29
CA ILE A 258 -6.03 -0.20 -18.32
C ILE A 258 -5.69 1.16 -18.95
N ILE A 259 -5.99 2.23 -18.20
CA ILE A 259 -5.45 3.57 -18.44
C ILE A 259 -4.33 3.79 -17.39
N PRO A 260 -3.04 3.80 -17.77
CA PRO A 260 -1.93 3.80 -16.80
C PRO A 260 -1.96 4.95 -15.79
N GLU A 261 -2.27 6.16 -16.24
CA GLU A 261 -2.34 7.32 -15.34
C GLU A 261 -3.52 7.20 -14.35
N TYR A 262 -4.67 6.72 -14.82
CA TYR A 262 -5.84 6.50 -13.98
C TYR A 262 -5.60 5.41 -12.94
N SER A 263 -4.90 4.33 -13.33
CA SER A 263 -4.57 3.22 -12.44
C SER A 263 -3.58 3.64 -11.36
N ARG A 264 -2.57 4.44 -11.74
CA ARG A 264 -1.55 5.00 -10.82
C ARG A 264 -2.16 5.95 -9.78
N CYS A 265 -3.11 6.77 -10.20
CA CYS A 265 -3.63 7.86 -9.37
C CYS A 265 -4.97 7.57 -8.68
N GLY A 266 -5.78 6.65 -9.20
CA GLY A 266 -7.14 6.41 -8.74
C GLY A 266 -8.10 7.57 -9.00
N ASP A 267 -9.28 7.54 -8.38
CA ASP A 267 -10.36 8.50 -8.65
C ASP A 267 -11.06 8.99 -7.38
N PRO A 268 -10.99 10.27 -7.00
CA PRO A 268 -11.66 10.79 -5.80
C PRO A 268 -13.19 10.67 -5.83
N PHE A 269 -13.78 10.46 -7.01
CA PHE A 269 -15.23 10.27 -7.21
C PHE A 269 -15.59 8.82 -7.55
N GLY A 270 -14.61 7.91 -7.54
CA GLY A 270 -14.81 6.49 -7.73
C GLY A 270 -15.82 5.91 -6.74
N GLN A 271 -16.65 4.99 -7.22
CA GLN A 271 -17.72 4.36 -6.44
C GLN A 271 -17.30 3.01 -5.85
N ASP A 272 -16.14 2.49 -6.26
CA ASP A 272 -15.56 1.24 -5.79
C ASP A 272 -14.32 1.54 -4.93
N TRP A 273 -14.11 0.79 -3.84
CA TRP A 273 -12.83 0.79 -3.14
C TRP A 273 -11.94 -0.26 -3.80
N VAL A 274 -10.90 0.14 -4.53
CA VAL A 274 -10.01 -0.78 -5.27
C VAL A 274 -8.58 -0.29 -5.16
N PRO A 275 -7.93 -0.38 -3.99
CA PRO A 275 -6.60 0.20 -3.78
C PRO A 275 -5.54 -0.40 -4.71
N ALA A 276 -4.50 0.38 -4.97
CA ALA A 276 -3.43 -0.01 -5.88
C ALA A 276 -2.40 -0.93 -5.19
N GLU A 277 -2.00 -1.97 -5.91
CA GLU A 277 -0.87 -2.82 -5.61
C GLU A 277 0.30 -2.48 -6.56
N CYS A 278 1.46 -2.22 -5.98
CA CYS A 278 2.71 -1.92 -6.68
C CYS A 278 3.55 -3.20 -6.73
N ASP A 279 3.60 -3.84 -7.88
CA ASP A 279 4.41 -5.02 -8.13
C ASP A 279 5.77 -4.65 -8.74
N VAL A 280 6.81 -5.34 -8.28
CA VAL A 280 8.18 -5.16 -8.78
C VAL A 280 9.05 -6.35 -8.40
N SER A 281 9.99 -6.71 -9.27
CA SER A 281 11.00 -7.71 -8.95
C SER A 281 12.24 -7.11 -8.27
N ILE A 282 12.77 -7.83 -7.27
CA ILE A 282 14.09 -7.55 -6.70
C ILE A 282 15.18 -7.65 -7.76
N ARG A 283 14.96 -8.39 -8.84
CA ARG A 283 15.87 -8.55 -10.00
C ARG A 283 15.31 -7.82 -11.24
N PRO A 284 16.05 -7.76 -12.36
CA PRO A 284 15.49 -7.32 -13.64
C PRO A 284 14.35 -8.22 -14.12
N GLY A 285 14.50 -9.54 -14.07
CA GLY A 285 13.45 -10.52 -14.41
C GLY A 285 12.58 -10.92 -13.22
N TRP A 286 11.43 -11.52 -13.51
CA TRP A 286 10.55 -12.15 -12.54
C TRP A 286 11.08 -13.51 -12.11
N PHE A 287 11.58 -14.33 -13.04
CA PHE A 287 12.21 -15.61 -12.71
C PHE A 287 13.68 -15.42 -12.38
N TRP A 288 14.28 -16.41 -11.70
CA TRP A 288 15.69 -16.33 -11.36
C TRP A 288 16.56 -16.61 -12.58
N HIS A 289 17.46 -15.66 -12.88
CA HIS A 289 18.51 -15.79 -13.87
C HIS A 289 19.89 -15.68 -13.21
N ALA A 290 20.79 -16.61 -13.52
CA ALA A 290 22.13 -16.65 -12.95
C ALA A 290 22.98 -15.41 -13.31
N SER A 291 22.68 -14.78 -14.45
CA SER A 291 23.33 -13.59 -14.96
C SER A 291 22.91 -12.30 -14.25
N GLU A 292 21.77 -12.32 -13.56
CA GLU A 292 21.19 -11.15 -12.92
C GLU A 292 21.69 -10.94 -11.49
N LYS A 293 21.54 -9.71 -11.01
CA LYS A 293 21.82 -9.33 -9.62
C LYS A 293 20.60 -8.63 -9.03
N PRO A 294 20.37 -8.78 -7.71
CA PRO A 294 19.31 -8.05 -7.05
C PRO A 294 19.61 -6.54 -7.07
N LYS A 295 18.55 -5.73 -7.05
CA LYS A 295 18.60 -4.31 -6.68
C LYS A 295 19.23 -4.21 -5.28
N ASN A 296 19.82 -3.07 -4.95
CA ASN A 296 20.34 -2.84 -3.61
C ASN A 296 19.22 -2.39 -2.65
N ALA A 297 19.49 -2.47 -1.34
CA ALA A 297 18.51 -2.15 -0.30
C ALA A 297 18.03 -0.69 -0.33
N THR A 298 18.88 0.27 -0.73
CA THR A 298 18.49 1.69 -0.85
C THR A 298 17.57 1.94 -2.05
N THR A 299 17.68 1.15 -3.12
CA THR A 299 16.71 1.15 -4.23
C THR A 299 15.36 0.60 -3.76
N LEU A 300 15.36 -0.46 -2.96
CA LEU A 300 14.12 -0.99 -2.35
C LEU A 300 13.49 0.03 -1.39
N LEU A 301 14.29 0.79 -0.64
CA LEU A 301 13.81 1.89 0.19
C LEU A 301 13.12 2.99 -0.64
N ASP A 302 13.70 3.42 -1.76
CA ASP A 302 13.08 4.39 -2.66
C ASP A 302 11.74 3.86 -3.23
N ILE A 303 11.68 2.58 -3.61
CA ILE A 303 10.45 1.91 -4.03
C ILE A 303 9.41 1.90 -2.90
N TYR A 304 9.82 1.59 -1.67
CA TYR A 304 8.94 1.59 -0.49
C TYR A 304 8.29 2.97 -0.26
N TYR A 305 9.06 4.06 -0.35
CA TYR A 305 8.51 5.42 -0.29
C TYR A 305 7.58 5.76 -1.46
N LYS A 306 7.80 5.15 -2.63
CA LYS A 306 6.98 5.34 -3.84
C LYS A 306 5.79 4.40 -3.95
N SER A 307 5.63 3.44 -3.05
CA SER A 307 4.53 2.47 -3.00
C SER A 307 3.79 2.57 -1.66
N VAL A 308 4.30 1.92 -0.61
CA VAL A 308 3.75 1.94 0.76
C VAL A 308 3.63 3.37 1.28
N GLY A 309 4.64 4.20 1.02
CA GLY A 309 4.63 5.62 1.34
C GLY A 309 3.60 6.46 0.57
N ARG A 310 2.85 5.87 -0.35
CA ARG A 310 1.83 6.52 -1.20
C ARG A 310 0.52 5.75 -1.23
N ASN A 311 0.09 5.21 -0.09
CA ASN A 311 -1.21 4.54 0.05
C ASN A 311 -1.38 3.26 -0.80
N CYS A 312 -0.29 2.62 -1.20
CA CYS A 312 -0.32 1.37 -1.96
C CYS A 312 0.23 0.22 -1.12
N LEU A 313 -0.03 -1.00 -1.55
CA LEU A 313 0.73 -2.16 -1.07
C LEU A 313 1.93 -2.40 -2.00
N LEU A 314 3.06 -2.83 -1.46
CA LEU A 314 4.22 -3.29 -2.23
C LEU A 314 4.24 -4.83 -2.29
N ILE A 315 4.11 -5.40 -3.47
CA ILE A 315 4.37 -6.84 -3.68
C ILE A 315 5.75 -6.99 -4.34
N LEU A 316 6.73 -7.44 -3.55
CA LEU A 316 8.12 -7.57 -3.98
C LEU A 316 8.40 -9.02 -4.42
N ASN A 317 8.71 -9.21 -5.70
CA ASN A 317 9.11 -10.53 -6.20
C ASN A 317 10.57 -10.87 -5.84
N VAL A 318 10.77 -12.08 -5.32
CA VAL A 318 12.09 -12.64 -4.97
C VAL A 318 12.17 -14.08 -5.46
N PRO A 319 12.75 -14.33 -6.65
CA PRO A 319 12.66 -15.64 -7.27
C PRO A 319 13.70 -16.63 -6.69
N PRO A 320 13.27 -17.84 -6.29
CA PRO A 320 14.18 -18.92 -5.96
C PRO A 320 15.01 -19.35 -7.18
N ASN A 321 16.27 -19.71 -6.94
CA ASN A 321 17.17 -20.25 -7.96
C ASN A 321 16.85 -21.70 -8.31
N SER A 322 17.60 -22.28 -9.25
CA SER A 322 17.39 -23.66 -9.74
C SER A 322 17.57 -24.76 -8.69
N SER A 323 18.16 -24.47 -7.52
CA SER A 323 18.14 -25.41 -6.39
C SER A 323 16.82 -25.42 -5.63
N GLY A 324 15.98 -24.40 -5.80
CA GLY A 324 14.73 -24.19 -5.07
C GLY A 324 14.88 -23.33 -3.81
N LEU A 325 15.94 -22.51 -3.73
CA LEU A 325 16.23 -21.62 -2.61
C LEU A 325 16.31 -20.17 -3.09
N ILE A 326 15.88 -19.22 -2.25
CA ILE A 326 16.25 -17.81 -2.42
C ILE A 326 17.78 -17.72 -2.27
N SER A 327 18.45 -17.05 -3.20
CA SER A 327 19.91 -17.01 -3.21
C SER A 327 20.44 -16.15 -2.06
N THR A 328 21.67 -16.43 -1.64
CA THR A 328 22.31 -15.71 -0.52
C THR A 328 22.35 -14.21 -0.76
N GLU A 329 22.57 -13.76 -2.00
CA GLU A 329 22.61 -12.35 -2.37
C GLU A 329 21.24 -11.66 -2.20
N ASP A 330 20.15 -12.33 -2.61
CA ASP A 330 18.79 -11.81 -2.44
C ASP A 330 18.41 -11.76 -0.95
N MET A 331 18.74 -12.81 -0.19
CA MET A 331 18.55 -12.85 1.26
C MET A 331 19.27 -11.71 1.98
N GLN A 332 20.51 -11.42 1.56
CA GLN A 332 21.29 -10.32 2.13
C GLN A 332 20.61 -8.97 1.86
N VAL A 333 20.16 -8.72 0.63
CA VAL A 333 19.45 -7.47 0.28
C VAL A 333 18.15 -7.34 1.07
N LEU A 334 17.38 -8.42 1.23
CA LEU A 334 16.15 -8.41 2.04
C LEU A 334 16.45 -8.07 3.50
N GLN A 335 17.51 -8.64 4.07
CA GLN A 335 17.95 -8.34 5.42
C GLN A 335 18.36 -6.86 5.56
N GLU A 336 19.20 -6.36 4.65
CA GLU A 336 19.63 -4.96 4.64
C GLU A 336 18.44 -3.99 4.51
N PHE A 337 17.49 -4.30 3.63
CA PHE A 337 16.26 -3.51 3.45
C PHE A 337 15.42 -3.49 4.73
N THR A 338 15.27 -4.63 5.39
CA THR A 338 14.54 -4.75 6.66
C THR A 338 15.23 -3.95 7.77
N GLU A 339 16.55 -4.05 7.89
CA GLU A 339 17.34 -3.30 8.87
C GLU A 339 17.25 -1.78 8.64
N ILE A 340 17.23 -1.35 7.38
CA ILE A 340 16.99 0.06 7.01
C ILE A 340 15.63 0.51 7.51
N LEU A 341 14.54 -0.19 7.17
CA LEU A 341 13.19 0.20 7.59
C LEU A 341 13.08 0.24 9.12
N GLN A 342 13.57 -0.79 9.81
CA GLN A 342 13.57 -0.84 11.27
C GLN A 342 14.35 0.33 11.88
N THR A 343 15.49 0.70 11.29
CA THR A 343 16.30 1.81 11.79
C THR A 343 15.55 3.14 11.64
N ILE A 344 14.98 3.42 10.46
CA ILE A 344 14.26 4.67 10.17
C ILE A 344 13.07 4.85 11.13
N PHE A 345 12.29 3.78 11.33
CA PHE A 345 11.06 3.83 12.12
C PHE A 345 11.25 3.44 13.60
N SER A 346 12.50 3.20 14.06
CA SER A 346 12.80 2.82 15.45
C SER A 346 12.48 3.90 16.48
N GLN A 347 12.56 5.17 16.07
CA GLN A 347 12.33 6.31 16.94
C GLN A 347 11.36 7.30 16.29
N ASN A 348 10.12 7.30 16.76
CA ASN A 348 9.17 8.37 16.45
C ASN A 348 9.40 9.56 17.40
N PHE A 349 9.93 10.66 16.89
CA PHE A 349 10.17 11.88 17.68
C PHE A 349 8.87 12.53 18.18
N ALA A 350 7.72 12.23 17.55
CA ALA A 350 6.42 12.72 17.99
C ALA A 350 5.74 11.85 19.06
N ALA A 351 6.28 10.68 19.43
CA ALA A 351 5.58 9.70 20.29
C ALA A 351 5.09 10.26 21.64
N ASN A 352 5.79 11.26 22.18
CA ASN A 352 5.45 11.93 23.45
C ASN A 352 5.13 13.42 23.27
N ALA A 353 4.81 13.85 22.04
CA ALA A 353 4.53 15.25 21.75
C ALA A 353 3.26 15.73 22.47
N THR A 354 3.22 17.00 22.82
CA THR A 354 1.96 17.65 23.20
C THR A 354 1.27 18.14 21.93
N VAL A 355 -0.01 17.76 21.76
CA VAL A 355 -0.75 18.07 20.54
C VAL A 355 -1.97 18.91 20.85
N ALA A 356 -2.16 19.98 20.09
CA ALA A 356 -3.38 20.79 20.08
C ALA A 356 -3.97 20.78 18.67
N ALA A 357 -5.28 20.97 18.56
CA ALA A 357 -5.97 21.13 17.29
C ALA A 357 -6.85 22.38 17.29
N SER A 358 -7.15 22.92 16.11
CA SER A 358 -8.05 24.06 15.95
C SER A 358 -9.42 23.80 16.57
N THR A 359 -9.97 22.59 16.33
CA THR A 359 -11.20 22.11 16.94
C THR A 359 -11.13 20.60 17.24
N VAL A 360 -12.05 20.12 18.07
CA VAL A 360 -12.22 18.71 18.40
C VAL A 360 -13.71 18.42 18.41
N ARG A 361 -14.12 17.35 17.72
CA ARG A 361 -15.51 16.92 17.62
C ARG A 361 -16.13 16.70 19.00
N GLY A 362 -17.20 17.42 19.31
CA GLY A 362 -17.83 17.35 20.64
C GLY A 362 -17.13 18.20 21.69
N GLY A 363 -16.28 19.14 21.26
CA GLY A 363 -15.54 20.06 22.10
C GLY A 363 -14.16 19.56 22.57
N LEU A 364 -13.31 20.50 22.97
CA LEU A 364 -11.89 20.27 23.36
C LEU A 364 -11.69 19.26 24.50
N GLY A 365 -12.71 18.97 25.30
CA GLY A 365 -12.66 17.98 26.37
C GLY A 365 -12.89 16.53 25.89
N ASN A 366 -13.34 16.32 24.66
CA ASN A 366 -13.72 15.00 24.16
C ASN A 366 -12.48 14.14 23.85
N GLN A 367 -12.22 13.16 24.72
CA GLN A 367 -11.09 12.24 24.59
C GLN A 367 -11.22 11.26 23.40
N GLN A 368 -12.45 10.99 22.94
CA GLN A 368 -12.68 10.06 21.82
C GLN A 368 -12.06 10.54 20.50
N PHE A 369 -12.01 11.86 20.30
CA PHE A 369 -11.49 12.49 19.08
C PHE A 369 -10.34 13.47 19.37
N ALA A 370 -9.69 13.31 20.52
CA ALA A 370 -8.64 14.21 20.97
C ALA A 370 -7.44 14.22 19.99
N PRO A 371 -6.74 15.36 19.85
CA PRO A 371 -5.57 15.45 18.98
C PRO A 371 -4.43 14.50 19.40
N SER A 372 -4.33 14.13 20.67
CA SER A 372 -3.36 13.14 21.17
C SER A 372 -3.56 11.74 20.58
N ASN A 373 -4.73 11.45 20.00
CA ASN A 373 -5.03 10.13 19.43
C ASN A 373 -4.16 9.79 18.20
N VAL A 374 -3.48 10.78 17.61
CA VAL A 374 -2.61 10.60 16.44
C VAL A 374 -1.17 10.18 16.79
N LEU A 375 -0.83 10.11 18.09
CA LEU A 375 0.55 9.82 18.53
C LEU A 375 0.89 8.33 18.55
N GLN A 376 -0.12 7.46 18.46
CA GLN A 376 0.03 6.01 18.45
C GLN A 376 -0.63 5.46 17.20
N GLU A 377 0.09 4.64 16.44
CA GLU A 377 -0.46 4.01 15.24
C GLU A 377 -1.69 3.15 15.59
N SER A 378 -2.84 3.56 15.09
CA SER A 378 -4.08 2.79 15.17
C SER A 378 -5.10 3.38 14.23
N ILE A 379 -5.66 2.56 13.34
CA ILE A 379 -6.78 3.02 12.51
C ILE A 379 -8.04 3.28 13.35
N TYR A 380 -8.15 2.76 14.57
CA TYR A 380 -9.33 2.87 15.42
C TYR A 380 -9.30 4.04 16.41
N SER A 381 -8.15 4.72 16.52
CA SER A 381 -7.96 5.92 17.34
C SER A 381 -7.56 7.07 16.43
N TYR A 382 -8.33 8.14 16.40
CA TYR A 382 -8.07 9.25 15.49
C TYR A 382 -8.54 10.57 16.06
N TRP A 383 -7.95 11.65 15.57
CA TRP A 383 -8.47 12.99 15.72
C TRP A 383 -9.59 13.24 14.71
N ALA A 384 -10.63 13.95 15.15
CA ALA A 384 -11.70 14.46 14.30
C ALA A 384 -12.03 15.91 14.70
N PRO A 385 -12.15 16.84 13.74
CA PRO A 385 -12.55 18.22 14.01
C PRO A 385 -14.05 18.34 14.29
N GLU A 386 -14.45 19.51 14.79
CA GLU A 386 -15.87 19.88 14.86
C GLU A 386 -16.49 19.97 13.46
N GLU A 387 -17.80 19.76 13.36
CA GLU A 387 -18.50 19.71 12.06
C GLU A 387 -18.57 21.09 11.39
N GLY A 388 -18.38 21.10 10.07
CA GLY A 388 -18.59 22.30 9.24
C GLY A 388 -17.45 23.33 9.31
N GLU A 389 -16.33 22.96 9.91
CA GLU A 389 -15.11 23.77 9.92
C GLU A 389 -14.50 23.86 8.52
N SER A 390 -13.86 24.99 8.24
CA SER A 390 -13.16 25.24 6.96
C SER A 390 -11.65 25.40 7.13
N SER A 391 -11.13 25.21 8.34
CA SER A 391 -9.71 25.31 8.68
C SER A 391 -9.36 24.24 9.72
N TRP A 392 -8.46 23.35 9.33
CA TRP A 392 -8.08 22.19 10.13
C TRP A 392 -6.58 22.24 10.38
N GLU A 393 -6.21 22.52 11.62
CA GLU A 393 -4.82 22.65 12.02
C GLU A 393 -4.55 21.79 13.26
N MET A 394 -3.42 21.12 13.27
CA MET A 394 -2.86 20.45 14.45
C MET A 394 -1.46 20.99 14.71
N LEU A 395 -1.21 21.39 15.95
CA LEU A 395 0.09 21.87 16.44
C LEU A 395 0.72 20.80 17.31
N PHE A 396 1.99 20.52 17.06
CA PHE A 396 2.77 19.51 17.76
C PHE A 396 3.96 20.20 18.42
N ASP A 397 4.11 20.00 19.73
CA ASP A 397 5.31 20.31 20.49
C ASP A 397 6.01 18.98 20.81
N LEU A 398 7.15 18.71 20.17
CA LEU A 398 7.94 17.50 20.39
C LEU A 398 8.56 17.43 21.80
N GLY A 399 8.47 18.50 22.60
CA GLY A 399 9.04 18.62 23.95
C GLY A 399 10.53 18.95 23.96
N GLN A 400 11.23 18.65 22.86
CA GLN A 400 12.62 19.02 22.62
C GLN A 400 12.88 19.17 21.12
N SER A 401 13.91 19.94 20.77
CA SER A 401 14.39 20.02 19.39
C SER A 401 14.86 18.64 18.90
N ALA A 402 14.47 18.27 17.68
CA ALA A 402 14.89 17.03 17.03
C ALA A 402 15.30 17.31 15.58
N SER A 403 16.27 16.54 15.07
CA SER A 403 16.61 16.51 13.65
C SER A 403 15.86 15.38 12.97
N PHE A 404 15.19 15.67 11.86
CA PHE A 404 14.36 14.69 11.15
C PHE A 404 14.20 15.09 9.68
N ASN A 405 13.76 14.15 8.85
CA ASN A 405 13.58 14.34 7.41
C ASN A 405 12.46 13.48 6.80
N VAL A 406 11.66 12.81 7.65
CA VAL A 406 10.51 12.00 7.23
C VAL A 406 9.30 12.32 8.11
N ILE A 407 8.16 12.57 7.46
CA ILE A 407 6.84 12.62 8.11
C ILE A 407 6.00 11.44 7.66
N GLN A 408 5.35 10.77 8.61
CA GLN A 408 4.32 9.75 8.36
C GLN A 408 2.95 10.30 8.72
N LEU A 409 1.98 10.16 7.83
CA LEU A 409 0.57 10.46 8.07
C LEU A 409 -0.31 9.25 7.73
N GLN A 410 -1.39 9.07 8.49
CA GLN A 410 -2.38 8.01 8.22
C GLN A 410 -3.80 8.51 8.46
N GLU A 411 -4.73 8.12 7.58
CA GLU A 411 -6.17 8.24 7.79
C GLU A 411 -6.75 6.91 8.31
N PRO A 412 -7.81 6.94 9.14
CA PRO A 412 -8.55 5.74 9.51
C PRO A 412 -9.38 5.25 8.32
N ILE A 413 -8.76 4.55 7.36
CA ILE A 413 -9.38 4.25 6.05
C ILE A 413 -10.67 3.42 6.11
N GLN A 414 -10.96 2.72 7.21
CA GLN A 414 -12.28 2.11 7.44
C GLN A 414 -13.41 3.14 7.54
N MET A 415 -13.08 4.43 7.70
CA MET A 415 -13.98 5.59 7.68
C MET A 415 -13.94 6.34 6.33
N GLY A 416 -13.28 5.77 5.32
CA GLY A 416 -13.09 6.35 3.98
C GLY A 416 -11.82 7.20 3.86
N GLN A 417 -11.33 7.37 2.64
CA GLN A 417 -10.22 8.28 2.31
C GLN A 417 -10.76 9.70 2.06
N ARG A 418 -10.20 10.71 2.75
CA ARG A 418 -10.77 12.06 2.80
C ARG A 418 -9.82 13.14 2.31
N VAL A 419 -8.57 13.13 2.76
CA VAL A 419 -7.65 14.25 2.54
C VAL A 419 -7.26 14.38 1.07
N ILE A 420 -7.41 15.60 0.53
CA ILE A 420 -7.09 15.97 -0.86
C ILE A 420 -5.76 16.74 -0.92
N LYS A 421 -5.52 17.62 0.06
CA LYS A 421 -4.34 18.47 0.12
C LYS A 421 -4.00 18.83 1.56
N PHE A 422 -2.72 18.85 1.89
CA PHE A 422 -2.21 19.28 3.19
C PHE A 422 -0.79 19.85 3.07
N ARG A 423 -0.33 20.48 4.15
CA ARG A 423 1.06 20.88 4.33
C ARG A 423 1.52 20.65 5.76
N VAL A 424 2.83 20.46 5.91
CA VAL A 424 3.50 20.40 7.20
C VAL A 424 4.50 21.55 7.28
N GLU A 425 4.44 22.29 8.37
CA GLU A 425 5.27 23.46 8.65
C GLU A 425 6.08 23.24 9.94
N ILE A 426 7.24 23.88 10.03
CA ILE A 426 8.09 23.93 11.22
C ILE A 426 8.22 25.38 11.69
N LEU A 427 8.34 25.61 13.00
CA LEU A 427 8.58 26.94 13.55
C LEU A 427 10.08 27.24 13.59
N VAL A 428 10.51 28.25 12.82
CA VAL A 428 11.90 28.73 12.77
C VAL A 428 11.88 30.26 12.91
N ASP A 429 12.63 30.79 13.87
CA ASP A 429 12.69 32.23 14.16
C ASP A 429 11.30 32.89 14.32
N GLU A 430 10.42 32.23 15.07
CA GLU A 430 9.02 32.66 15.31
C GLU A 430 8.12 32.68 14.06
N LEU A 431 8.59 32.16 12.92
CA LEU A 431 7.85 32.06 11.67
C LEU A 431 7.63 30.61 11.27
N TRP A 432 6.40 30.28 10.87
CA TRP A 432 6.09 28.98 10.29
C TRP A 432 6.66 28.90 8.87
N GLN A 433 7.43 27.85 8.60
CA GLN A 433 8.02 27.57 7.29
C GLN A 433 7.55 26.19 6.82
N THR A 434 7.00 26.11 5.61
CA THR A 434 6.58 24.84 5.00
C THR A 434 7.80 23.98 4.72
N ILE A 435 7.82 22.76 5.28
CA ILE A 435 8.86 21.76 5.03
C ILE A 435 8.43 20.75 3.97
N VAL A 436 7.12 20.49 3.86
CA VAL A 436 6.57 19.63 2.81
C VAL A 436 5.08 19.93 2.57
N GLU A 437 4.67 19.84 1.31
CA GLU A 437 3.26 19.82 0.89
C GLU A 437 2.91 18.43 0.37
N GLY A 438 1.63 18.05 0.46
CA GLY A 438 1.15 16.75 0.00
C GLY A 438 -0.29 16.78 -0.51
N THR A 439 -0.67 15.71 -1.21
CA THR A 439 -2.03 15.51 -1.72
C THR A 439 -2.81 14.51 -0.86
N THR A 440 -3.05 13.30 -1.35
CA THR A 440 -3.73 12.23 -0.61
C THR A 440 -2.88 11.68 0.53
N ILE A 441 -3.52 11.27 1.61
CA ILE A 441 -2.88 10.51 2.69
C ILE A 441 -3.23 9.02 2.56
N GLY A 442 -4.51 8.67 2.69
CA GLY A 442 -4.96 7.27 2.70
C GLY A 442 -4.45 6.50 3.91
N TYR A 443 -4.17 5.21 3.74
CA TYR A 443 -3.71 4.34 4.82
C TYR A 443 -2.36 4.77 5.37
N LYS A 444 -1.39 5.06 4.50
CA LYS A 444 -0.05 5.51 4.88
C LYS A 444 0.54 6.44 3.84
N ARG A 445 1.05 7.57 4.32
CA ARG A 445 1.78 8.57 3.54
C ARG A 445 3.11 8.84 4.20
N LEU A 446 4.20 8.60 3.48
CA LEU A 446 5.56 8.91 3.90
C LEU A 446 6.11 10.03 3.02
N LEU A 447 6.62 11.07 3.65
CA LEU A 447 7.11 12.27 2.98
C LEU A 447 8.55 12.53 3.37
N GLN A 448 9.45 12.45 2.40
CA GLN A 448 10.85 12.80 2.55
C GLN A 448 11.08 14.27 2.18
N PHE A 449 11.96 14.93 2.91
CA PHE A 449 12.43 16.30 2.66
C PHE A 449 13.88 16.45 3.14
N PRO A 450 14.58 17.56 2.87
CA PRO A 450 15.92 17.80 3.43
C PRO A 450 15.90 17.80 4.97
N VAL A 451 17.01 17.42 5.61
CA VAL A 451 17.09 17.39 7.08
C VAL A 451 16.83 18.78 7.65
N VAL A 452 15.86 18.86 8.57
CA VAL A 452 15.55 20.05 9.36
C VAL A 452 15.75 19.76 10.84
N GLU A 453 15.88 20.81 11.63
CA GLU A 453 15.89 20.74 13.09
C GLU A 453 14.79 21.64 13.66
N GLY A 454 14.01 21.12 14.60
CA GLY A 454 13.10 21.93 15.38
C GLY A 454 12.23 21.14 16.34
N GLN A 455 11.44 21.88 17.13
CA GLN A 455 10.59 21.35 18.20
C GLN A 455 9.10 21.47 17.88
N PHE A 456 8.69 22.50 17.15
CA PHE A 456 7.27 22.78 16.90
C PHE A 456 6.92 22.52 15.44
N LEU A 457 5.92 21.67 15.22
CA LEU A 457 5.37 21.37 13.91
C LEU A 457 3.90 21.76 13.83
N LYS A 458 3.43 22.01 12.62
CA LYS A 458 2.02 22.23 12.31
C LYS A 458 1.61 21.42 11.10
N LEU A 459 0.55 20.64 11.24
CA LEU A 459 -0.17 20.01 10.13
C LEU A 459 -1.38 20.89 9.79
N SER A 460 -1.48 21.35 8.55
CA SER A 460 -2.66 22.04 8.02
C SER A 460 -3.29 21.20 6.91
N ILE A 461 -4.57 20.85 7.05
CA ILE A 461 -5.33 20.22 5.96
C ILE A 461 -6.02 21.34 5.17
N ASP A 462 -5.67 21.46 3.89
CA ASP A 462 -6.13 22.53 3.00
C ASP A 462 -7.32 22.10 2.14
N GLY A 463 -7.59 20.80 2.06
CA GLY A 463 -8.73 20.26 1.33
C GLY A 463 -9.01 18.82 1.69
N ALA A 464 -10.29 18.46 1.80
CA ALA A 464 -10.76 17.11 2.07
C ALA A 464 -12.16 16.88 1.48
N ARG A 465 -12.53 15.62 1.21
CA ARG A 465 -13.86 15.20 0.70
C ARG A 465 -14.97 15.35 1.76
N ALA A 466 -14.58 15.37 3.03
CA ALA A 466 -15.39 15.62 4.22
C ALA A 466 -14.43 16.05 5.35
N ASP A 467 -14.96 16.31 6.56
CA ASP A 467 -14.13 16.57 7.75
C ASP A 467 -12.96 15.56 7.84
N PRO A 468 -11.69 16.03 7.81
CA PRO A 468 -10.54 15.14 7.76
C PRO A 468 -10.40 14.37 9.07
N LEU A 469 -9.94 13.12 8.95
CA LEU A 469 -9.65 12.27 10.10
C LEU A 469 -8.18 11.85 10.02
N ILE A 470 -7.42 12.12 11.08
CA ILE A 470 -6.02 11.75 11.16
C ILE A 470 -5.87 10.71 12.26
N SER A 471 -5.34 9.54 11.90
CA SER A 471 -5.13 8.41 12.81
C SER A 471 -3.68 8.29 13.27
N PHE A 472 -2.73 8.88 12.54
CA PHE A 472 -1.33 8.89 12.95
C PHE A 472 -0.56 10.08 12.38
N PHE A 473 0.34 10.63 13.20
CA PHE A 473 1.37 11.60 12.83
C PHE A 473 2.70 11.14 13.41
N GLY A 474 3.63 10.73 12.55
CA GLY A 474 4.96 10.28 12.93
C GLY A 474 6.06 11.20 12.39
N VAL A 475 7.13 11.36 13.17
CA VAL A 475 8.32 12.14 12.81
C VAL A 475 9.53 11.24 12.93
N PHE A 476 10.27 11.05 11.85
CA PHE A 476 11.34 10.05 11.75
C PHE A 476 12.59 10.60 11.03
N MET A 477 13.71 9.91 11.21
CA MET A 477 14.97 10.20 10.54
C MET A 477 15.37 9.05 9.61
N ASP A 478 15.53 9.36 8.34
CA ASP A 478 16.14 8.54 7.30
C ASP A 478 17.58 8.98 7.04
N SER A 479 18.52 8.20 7.55
CA SER A 479 19.96 8.41 7.35
C SER A 479 20.54 7.68 6.13
N PHE A 480 19.71 6.97 5.35
CA PHE A 480 20.14 6.10 4.26
C PHE A 480 19.88 6.73 2.89
N SER A 481 18.76 7.45 2.76
CA SER A 481 18.44 8.19 1.54
C SER A 481 19.37 9.38 1.37
N VAL A 482 19.95 9.53 0.18
CA VAL A 482 20.68 10.74 -0.19
C VAL A 482 19.68 11.81 -0.59
N THR A 483 19.02 12.41 0.39
CA THR A 483 18.17 13.58 0.16
C THR A 483 19.12 14.77 0.05
N TYR A 484 19.33 15.29 -1.16
CA TYR A 484 20.25 16.41 -1.41
C TYR A 484 20.01 17.55 -0.40
N SER A 485 21.07 17.90 0.33
CA SER A 485 21.16 19.11 1.15
C SER A 485 20.70 20.33 0.34
N LEU A 486 19.93 21.23 0.96
CA LEU A 486 19.38 22.46 0.38
C LEU A 486 20.42 23.49 -0.09
N GLU A 487 21.69 23.13 -0.27
CA GLU A 487 22.75 24.05 -0.68
C GLU A 487 22.87 24.27 -2.21
N ASN A 488 22.10 23.56 -3.05
CA ASN A 488 22.17 23.69 -4.51
C ASN A 488 20.82 23.89 -5.21
N HIS A 489 19.93 24.72 -4.64
CA HIS A 489 18.93 25.39 -5.45
C HIS A 489 19.37 26.81 -5.78
N GLU A 490 19.50 27.08 -7.08
CA GLU A 490 19.23 28.42 -7.60
C GLU A 490 17.95 28.92 -6.94
N LYS A 491 18.03 30.14 -6.38
CA LYS A 491 16.92 30.82 -5.71
C LYS A 491 15.61 30.55 -6.48
N PRO A 492 14.53 30.08 -5.82
CA PRO A 492 13.24 30.06 -6.47
C PRO A 492 12.96 31.47 -6.99
N SER A 493 12.65 31.56 -8.28
CA SER A 493 12.20 32.81 -8.87
C SER A 493 11.00 33.29 -8.05
N VAL A 494 11.14 34.49 -7.49
CA VAL A 494 10.03 35.22 -6.89
C VAL A 494 9.05 35.51 -8.02
N VAL A 495 8.10 34.61 -8.24
CA VAL A 495 6.97 34.87 -9.10
C VAL A 495 5.98 35.66 -8.26
N ASN A 496 6.00 36.98 -8.46
CA ASN A 496 4.98 37.88 -7.95
C ASN A 496 3.62 37.39 -8.47
N SER A 497 2.76 36.96 -7.55
CA SER A 497 1.41 36.47 -7.81
C SER A 497 0.45 37.64 -8.13
N SER A 498 0.71 38.34 -9.23
CA SER A 498 -0.16 39.44 -9.71
C SER A 498 -0.42 39.45 -11.22
N GLU A 499 -0.01 38.45 -12.00
CA GLU A 499 -0.25 38.45 -13.46
C GLU A 499 -1.03 37.26 -14.04
N PHE A 500 -1.43 36.28 -13.23
CA PHE A 500 -2.29 35.18 -13.71
C PHE A 500 -3.80 35.37 -13.47
N PHE A 501 -4.20 36.45 -12.78
CA PHE A 501 -5.61 36.73 -12.46
C PHE A 501 -6.32 37.68 -13.45
N ILE A 502 -5.61 38.23 -14.44
CA ILE A 502 -6.17 39.23 -15.38
C ILE A 502 -6.65 38.61 -16.70
N ASN A 503 -6.12 37.46 -17.13
CA ASN A 503 -6.48 36.86 -18.42
C ASN A 503 -7.67 35.88 -18.37
N TRP A 504 -8.13 35.46 -17.18
CA TRP A 504 -9.30 34.57 -17.07
C TRP A 504 -10.64 35.32 -16.95
N ILE A 505 -10.61 36.60 -16.57
CA ILE A 505 -11.82 37.44 -16.43
C ILE A 505 -12.23 38.14 -17.76
N GLN A 506 -11.34 38.21 -18.75
CA GLN A 506 -11.62 38.83 -20.06
C GLN A 506 -12.34 37.89 -21.04
N GLU A 507 -12.26 36.57 -20.88
CA GLU A 507 -12.96 35.60 -21.74
C GLU A 507 -14.37 35.21 -21.22
N ALA A 508 -14.73 35.62 -20.00
CA ALA A 508 -16.04 35.34 -19.39
C ALA A 508 -17.06 36.49 -19.55
N LYS A 509 -16.74 37.55 -20.29
CA LYS A 509 -17.68 38.64 -20.63
C LYS A 509 -17.68 38.94 -22.13
N GLY A 510 -18.40 38.12 -22.89
CA GLY A 510 -18.84 38.52 -24.22
C GLY A 510 -19.83 39.68 -24.14
N ILE A 511 -19.41 40.90 -24.47
CA ILE A 511 -20.31 42.02 -24.83
C ILE A 511 -19.68 42.82 -25.96
N GLN A 512 -20.45 42.96 -27.03
CA GLN A 512 -20.25 43.78 -28.22
C GLN A 512 -20.01 45.27 -27.90
N GLN A 513 -19.01 45.88 -28.54
CA GLN A 513 -19.19 46.96 -29.51
C GLN A 513 -17.91 47.20 -30.32
#